data_AF-A0A2M7KPJ3-F1
#
_entry.id   AF-A0A2M7KPJ3-F1
#
_cell.length_a   1.000
_cell.length_b   1.000
_cell.length_c   1.000
_cell.angle_alpha   90.00
_cell.angle_beta   90.00
_cell.angle_gamma   90.00
#
_symmetry.space_group_name_H-M   'P 1'
#
loop_
_entity.id
_entity.type
_entity.pdbx_description
1 polymer ?
#
loop_
_entity_poly.entity_id
_entity_poly.type
_entity_poly.pdbx_seq_one_letter_code
_entity_poly.pdbx_strand_id
1 'polypeptide(L)'
;MRPVVEFDCEKARQDGLRVADGNLLRLFHATITALTQDAAHAPLCEIRAGDVQISESALSWIDGDMTYGFGSAVNPLRGVTFEHGGRALGNGQQWAVDCTFRDLQVGVQDGGCLEARLVRCRFQDNRRNWELGYTLSGIVAVDCTFGLEQDPGPHVRRWRPGDGPWHHPSFVALRHLVIHVQDEGAKPIEGALVEVTESSGDLSAVHHGSVQTDRAGRTPAPEARGALLVTDYAYRATDDAPEPNSHDCRIESHDYRYSVRVTADGYQPTTVAGVDPDQSWTERTVALRRR
;
A
#
# COMPACT_ATOMS: atom_id res chain seq x y z
N MET A 1 -21.02 -22.04 5.84
CA MET A 1 -20.48 -21.91 7.22
C MET A 1 -18.98 -21.71 7.08
N ARG A 2 -18.42 -20.62 7.58
CA ARG A 2 -16.97 -20.35 7.51
C ARG A 2 -16.26 -21.13 8.62
N PRO A 3 -15.08 -21.76 8.38
CA PRO A 3 -14.27 -22.30 9.46
C PRO A 3 -13.87 -21.19 10.43
N VAL A 4 -14.03 -21.44 11.73
CA VAL A 4 -13.64 -20.51 12.79
C VAL A 4 -12.63 -21.19 13.70
N VAL A 5 -11.52 -20.51 13.98
CA VAL A 5 -10.57 -20.87 15.03
C VAL A 5 -10.71 -19.83 16.13
N GLU A 6 -11.13 -20.28 17.31
CA GLU A 6 -11.35 -19.42 18.48
C GLU A 6 -10.31 -19.73 19.56
N PHE A 7 -9.75 -18.69 20.17
CA PHE A 7 -8.91 -18.81 21.35
C PHE A 7 -9.67 -18.35 22.57
N ASP A 8 -9.76 -19.22 23.58
CA ASP A 8 -10.22 -18.85 24.91
C ASP A 8 -9.00 -18.48 25.75
N CYS A 9 -8.89 -17.20 26.09
CA CYS A 9 -7.78 -16.66 26.86
C CYS A 9 -8.30 -16.03 28.14
N GLU A 10 -8.02 -16.68 29.27
CA GLU A 10 -8.40 -16.20 30.60
C GLU A 10 -7.51 -15.03 31.06
N LYS A 11 -6.36 -14.82 30.39
CA LYS A 11 -5.38 -13.79 30.71
C LYS A 11 -5.06 -12.94 29.49
N ALA A 12 -4.86 -11.65 29.74
CA ALA A 12 -4.32 -10.72 28.75
C ALA A 12 -3.02 -11.25 28.14
N ARG A 13 -2.90 -11.20 26.80
CA ARG A 13 -1.69 -11.61 26.06
C ARG A 13 -1.24 -13.05 26.31
N GLN A 14 -2.18 -13.94 26.61
CA GLN A 14 -1.91 -15.37 26.59
C GLN A 14 -1.54 -15.79 25.16
N ASP A 15 -0.55 -16.68 25.01
CA ASP A 15 -0.15 -17.21 23.71
C ASP A 15 -1.36 -17.93 23.06
N GLY A 16 -1.82 -17.40 21.92
CA GLY A 16 -2.89 -17.97 21.11
C GLY A 16 -2.30 -18.91 20.03
N LEU A 17 -2.23 -18.43 18.79
CA LEU A 17 -1.62 -19.17 17.69
C LEU A 17 -0.21 -18.67 17.41
N ARG A 18 0.74 -19.61 17.50
CA ARG A 18 2.09 -19.44 16.99
C ARG A 18 2.35 -20.48 15.92
N VAL A 19 2.46 -20.02 14.68
CA VAL A 19 3.05 -20.81 13.59
C VAL A 19 4.50 -20.36 13.51
N ALA A 20 5.45 -21.30 13.58
CA ALA A 20 6.88 -21.01 13.50
C ALA A 20 7.55 -21.86 12.40
N ASP A 21 8.59 -21.29 11.78
CA ASP A 21 9.64 -21.86 10.92
C ASP A 21 9.31 -23.12 10.11
N GLY A 22 9.31 -22.97 8.78
CA GLY A 22 9.25 -24.08 7.81
C GLY A 22 7.86 -24.69 7.56
N ASN A 23 6.84 -24.21 8.27
CA ASN A 23 5.46 -24.67 8.09
C ASN A 23 4.70 -23.80 7.08
N LEU A 24 3.81 -24.45 6.33
CA LEU A 24 2.83 -23.84 5.44
C LEU A 24 1.54 -23.57 6.22
N LEU A 25 1.11 -22.31 6.29
CA LEU A 25 -0.21 -21.95 6.79
C LEU A 25 -1.15 -21.64 5.62
N ARG A 26 -2.30 -22.31 5.58
CA ARG A 26 -3.36 -22.07 4.58
C ARG A 26 -4.67 -21.76 5.27
N LEU A 27 -5.18 -20.55 5.05
CA LEU A 27 -6.47 -20.09 5.56
C LEU A 27 -7.30 -19.57 4.38
N PHE A 28 -8.45 -20.19 4.13
CA PHE A 28 -9.35 -19.79 3.05
C PHE A 28 -10.74 -19.65 3.61
N HIS A 29 -11.36 -18.49 3.42
CA HIS A 29 -12.72 -18.22 3.90
C HIS A 29 -12.89 -18.46 5.41
N ALA A 30 -11.84 -18.21 6.20
CA ALA A 30 -11.78 -18.54 7.61
C ALA A 30 -11.85 -17.28 8.49
N THR A 31 -12.19 -17.48 9.76
CA THR A 31 -12.08 -16.45 10.79
C THR A 31 -11.17 -16.97 11.91
N ILE A 32 -10.17 -16.18 12.27
CA ILE A 32 -9.36 -16.38 13.48
C ILE A 32 -9.73 -15.26 14.44
N THR A 33 -10.20 -15.60 15.63
CA THR A 33 -10.62 -14.60 16.61
C THR A 33 -10.49 -15.06 18.04
N ALA A 34 -10.52 -14.11 18.98
CA ALA A 34 -10.69 -14.42 20.39
C ALA A 34 -12.14 -14.80 20.68
N LEU A 35 -12.33 -15.76 21.59
CA LEU A 35 -13.66 -16.10 22.11
C LEU A 35 -14.30 -14.89 22.81
N THR A 36 -13.48 -14.13 23.54
CA THR A 36 -13.90 -12.88 24.19
C THR A 36 -13.46 -11.68 23.36
N GLN A 37 -14.43 -10.88 22.90
CA GLN A 37 -14.22 -9.68 22.10
C GLN A 37 -13.88 -8.47 22.96
N ASP A 38 -12.77 -8.58 23.69
CA ASP A 38 -12.26 -7.53 24.57
C ASP A 38 -10.76 -7.33 24.31
N ALA A 39 -10.38 -6.11 23.92
CA ALA A 39 -9.00 -5.75 23.64
C ALA A 39 -8.08 -5.98 24.85
N ALA A 40 -8.59 -5.88 26.09
CA ALA A 40 -7.81 -6.13 27.30
C ALA A 40 -7.44 -7.61 27.48
N HIS A 41 -8.17 -8.53 26.85
CA HIS A 41 -8.00 -9.98 26.97
C HIS A 41 -7.62 -10.64 25.63
N ALA A 42 -7.33 -9.85 24.60
CA ALA A 42 -6.98 -10.37 23.29
C ALA A 42 -5.72 -11.27 23.38
N PRO A 43 -5.76 -12.48 22.78
CA PRO A 43 -4.62 -13.38 22.71
C PRO A 43 -3.46 -12.73 21.97
N LEU A 44 -2.25 -13.06 22.38
CA LEU A 44 -1.07 -12.81 21.56
C LEU A 44 -1.05 -13.85 20.44
N CYS A 45 -1.21 -13.41 19.20
CA CYS A 45 -1.00 -14.27 18.04
C CYS A 45 0.21 -13.77 17.28
N GLU A 46 1.06 -14.69 16.85
CA GLU A 46 2.20 -14.37 16.02
C GLU A 46 2.37 -15.42 14.94
N ILE A 47 1.99 -15.08 13.71
CA ILE A 47 2.16 -15.97 12.55
C ILE A 47 3.55 -15.71 11.96
N ARG A 48 4.48 -16.66 12.15
CA ARG A 48 5.81 -16.71 11.55
C ARG A 48 5.96 -17.97 10.68
N ALA A 49 5.71 -17.86 9.39
CA ALA A 49 5.80 -19.02 8.50
C ALA A 49 6.68 -18.74 7.28
N GLY A 50 7.26 -19.79 6.69
CA GLY A 50 8.03 -19.64 5.46
C GLY A 50 7.13 -19.40 4.23
N ASP A 51 5.93 -19.99 4.25
CA ASP A 51 4.90 -19.82 3.21
C ASP A 51 3.52 -19.70 3.87
N VAL A 52 2.79 -18.65 3.50
CA VAL A 52 1.49 -18.31 4.06
C VAL A 52 0.54 -17.98 2.92
N GLN A 53 -0.60 -18.67 2.89
CA GLN A 53 -1.67 -18.40 1.94
C GLN A 53 -2.94 -18.10 2.75
N ILE A 54 -3.26 -16.82 2.87
CA ILE A 54 -4.48 -16.37 3.52
C ILE A 54 -5.32 -15.67 2.47
N SER A 55 -6.53 -16.15 2.25
CA SER A 55 -7.46 -15.50 1.32
C SER A 55 -8.87 -15.45 1.87
N GLU A 56 -9.55 -14.32 1.60
CA GLU A 56 -10.97 -14.11 1.92
C GLU A 56 -11.31 -14.40 3.39
N SER A 57 -10.39 -14.05 4.29
CA SER A 57 -10.41 -14.44 5.71
C SER A 57 -10.39 -13.22 6.62
N ALA A 58 -10.74 -13.42 7.90
CA ALA A 58 -10.70 -12.36 8.92
C ALA A 58 -9.83 -12.76 10.10
N LEU A 59 -8.98 -11.84 10.56
CA LEU A 59 -8.20 -11.94 11.79
C LEU A 59 -8.65 -10.80 12.70
N SER A 60 -9.26 -11.13 13.84
CA SER A 60 -9.99 -10.16 14.66
C SER A 60 -9.79 -10.39 16.16
N TRP A 61 -9.70 -9.32 16.96
CA TRP A 61 -9.53 -9.41 18.42
C TRP A 61 -8.24 -10.14 18.81
N ILE A 62 -7.14 -9.75 18.18
CA ILE A 62 -5.82 -10.36 18.35
C ILE A 62 -4.81 -9.26 18.70
N ASP A 63 -4.09 -9.43 19.81
CA ASP A 63 -2.98 -8.53 20.21
C ASP A 63 -1.65 -8.99 19.59
N GLY A 64 -0.67 -8.08 19.55
CA GLY A 64 0.64 -8.30 18.95
C GLY A 64 0.67 -8.16 17.43
N ASP A 65 1.56 -8.90 16.78
CA ASP A 65 1.76 -8.91 15.33
C ASP A 65 0.98 -10.08 14.69
N MET A 66 -0.23 -9.81 14.16
CA MET A 66 -1.06 -10.84 13.54
C MET A 66 -0.29 -11.61 12.46
N THR A 67 0.55 -10.89 11.71
CA THR A 67 1.48 -11.47 10.73
C THR A 67 2.88 -10.87 10.90
N TYR A 68 3.87 -11.72 11.23
CA TYR A 68 5.24 -11.27 11.50
C TYR A 68 6.27 -12.03 10.67
N GLY A 69 7.11 -11.29 9.93
CA GLY A 69 8.38 -11.80 9.40
C GLY A 69 8.27 -12.90 8.35
N PHE A 70 7.13 -13.07 7.68
CA PHE A 70 6.99 -14.07 6.61
C PHE A 70 7.04 -13.48 5.20
N GLY A 71 7.56 -14.29 4.28
CA GLY A 71 7.64 -13.94 2.86
C GLY A 71 6.34 -14.27 2.12
N SER A 72 5.41 -13.32 2.01
CA SER A 72 4.22 -13.45 1.14
C SER A 72 4.44 -12.89 -0.28
N ALA A 73 5.69 -12.55 -0.63
CA ALA A 73 6.04 -12.09 -1.98
C ALA A 73 5.66 -13.08 -3.09
N VAL A 74 5.64 -14.40 -2.80
CA VAL A 74 5.22 -15.43 -3.76
C VAL A 74 3.70 -15.64 -3.73
N ASN A 75 3.10 -15.58 -2.55
CA ASN A 75 1.68 -15.83 -2.32
C ASN A 75 1.05 -14.65 -1.56
N PRO A 76 0.49 -13.65 -2.25
CA PRO A 76 -0.06 -12.48 -1.58
C PRO A 76 -1.24 -12.85 -0.69
N LEU A 77 -1.36 -12.13 0.42
CA LEU A 77 -2.59 -12.08 1.22
C LEU A 77 -3.68 -11.43 0.36
N ARG A 78 -4.85 -12.08 0.22
CA ARG A 78 -5.92 -11.59 -0.69
C ARG A 78 -7.25 -11.46 0.03
N GLY A 79 -7.89 -10.29 -0.02
CA GLY A 79 -9.23 -10.12 0.57
C GLY A 79 -9.25 -10.39 2.08
N VAL A 80 -8.15 -10.13 2.78
CA VAL A 80 -8.03 -10.39 4.22
C VAL A 80 -8.47 -9.15 5.00
N THR A 81 -9.30 -9.35 6.01
CA THR A 81 -9.65 -8.29 6.97
C THR A 81 -8.87 -8.49 8.27
N PHE A 82 -8.09 -7.48 8.64
CA PHE A 82 -7.44 -7.39 9.94
C PHE A 82 -8.19 -6.35 10.77
N GLU A 83 -8.67 -6.73 11.94
CA GLU A 83 -9.49 -5.83 12.75
C GLU A 83 -9.35 -6.00 14.26
N HIS A 84 -9.64 -4.92 15.01
CA HIS A 84 -9.70 -4.93 16.47
C HIS A 84 -8.46 -5.57 17.12
N GLY A 85 -7.27 -5.05 16.83
CA GLY A 85 -6.04 -5.71 17.27
C GLY A 85 -4.82 -4.80 17.38
N GLY A 86 -3.69 -5.42 17.67
CA GLY A 86 -2.40 -4.74 17.78
C GLY A 86 -1.92 -4.24 16.41
N ARG A 87 -1.30 -5.14 15.66
CA ARG A 87 -0.69 -4.87 14.35
C ARG A 87 -1.10 -5.93 13.35
N ALA A 88 -1.46 -5.53 12.13
CA ALA A 88 -1.79 -6.51 11.10
C ALA A 88 -0.52 -7.10 10.49
N LEU A 89 0.34 -6.25 9.94
CA LEU A 89 1.53 -6.62 9.20
C LEU A 89 2.79 -6.10 9.89
N GLY A 90 3.79 -6.95 10.09
CA GLY A 90 5.12 -6.50 10.49
C GLY A 90 6.27 -7.37 9.98
N ASN A 91 7.37 -6.74 9.58
CA ASN A 91 8.62 -7.37 9.12
C ASN A 91 8.54 -8.36 7.93
N GLY A 92 9.64 -8.49 7.20
CA GLY A 92 9.76 -9.38 6.04
C GLY A 92 9.14 -8.82 4.75
N GLN A 93 9.21 -9.62 3.69
CA GLN A 93 8.66 -9.29 2.38
C GLN A 93 7.18 -9.64 2.31
N GLN A 94 6.32 -8.63 2.43
CA GLN A 94 4.88 -8.83 2.53
C GLN A 94 4.13 -8.26 1.34
N TRP A 95 3.20 -9.04 0.78
CA TRP A 95 2.32 -8.60 -0.30
C TRP A 95 0.86 -8.80 0.10
N ALA A 96 0.10 -7.71 0.16
CA ALA A 96 -1.34 -7.72 0.42
C ALA A 96 -2.12 -7.10 -0.75
N VAL A 97 -3.25 -7.71 -1.10
CA VAL A 97 -4.10 -7.32 -2.23
C VAL A 97 -5.56 -7.34 -1.79
N ASP A 98 -6.28 -6.24 -1.99
CA ASP A 98 -7.70 -6.10 -1.64
C ASP A 98 -7.98 -6.36 -0.14
N CYS A 99 -6.99 -6.11 0.74
CA CYS A 99 -7.12 -6.30 2.18
C CYS A 99 -7.72 -5.06 2.89
N THR A 100 -8.35 -5.27 4.04
CA THR A 100 -8.86 -4.22 4.91
C THR A 100 -8.13 -4.24 6.25
N PHE A 101 -7.68 -3.07 6.70
CA PHE A 101 -7.02 -2.81 7.97
C PHE A 101 -7.89 -1.83 8.76
N ARG A 102 -8.61 -2.31 9.79
CA ARG A 102 -9.53 -1.45 10.53
C ARG A 102 -9.43 -1.59 12.04
N ASP A 103 -9.64 -0.51 12.77
CA ASP A 103 -9.66 -0.53 14.25
C ASP A 103 -8.40 -1.18 14.86
N LEU A 104 -7.23 -0.97 14.26
CA LEU A 104 -5.94 -1.47 14.73
C LEU A 104 -5.17 -0.40 15.53
N GLN A 105 -4.27 -0.83 16.43
CA GLN A 105 -3.29 0.10 17.02
C GLN A 105 -2.33 0.62 15.95
N VAL A 106 -1.83 -0.25 15.07
CA VAL A 106 -1.06 0.11 13.88
C VAL A 106 -1.44 -0.83 12.74
N GLY A 107 -1.73 -0.33 11.54
CA GLY A 107 -2.00 -1.19 10.38
C GLY A 107 -0.76 -2.00 9.97
N VAL A 108 0.31 -1.31 9.57
CA VAL A 108 1.58 -1.93 9.14
C VAL A 108 2.75 -1.36 9.94
N GLN A 109 3.56 -2.20 10.57
CA GLN A 109 4.73 -1.77 11.34
C GLN A 109 6.03 -2.35 10.82
N ASP A 110 7.03 -1.51 10.64
CA ASP A 110 8.41 -1.93 10.46
C ASP A 110 9.07 -2.19 11.81
N GLY A 111 9.61 -3.40 11.99
CA GLY A 111 10.37 -3.79 13.16
C GLY A 111 11.78 -4.30 12.85
N GLY A 112 12.34 -4.02 11.67
CA GLY A 112 13.70 -4.46 11.32
C GLY A 112 13.96 -4.81 9.85
N CYS A 113 12.97 -5.37 9.15
CA CYS A 113 13.18 -5.95 7.81
C CYS A 113 11.93 -5.92 6.91
N LEU A 114 10.98 -5.01 7.19
CA LEU A 114 9.80 -4.81 6.36
C LEU A 114 10.12 -4.34 4.92
N GLU A 115 9.54 -5.06 3.97
CA GLU A 115 9.37 -4.67 2.58
C GLU A 115 7.93 -5.02 2.19
N ALA A 116 7.03 -4.03 2.27
CA ALA A 116 5.61 -4.26 2.06
C ALA A 116 5.13 -3.70 0.72
N ARG A 117 4.39 -4.52 -0.04
CA ARG A 117 3.61 -4.10 -1.19
C ARG A 117 2.13 -4.27 -0.88
N LEU A 118 1.40 -3.16 -0.87
CA LEU A 118 -0.04 -3.14 -0.63
C LEU A 118 -0.74 -2.73 -1.92
N VAL A 119 -1.77 -3.45 -2.34
CA VAL A 119 -2.50 -3.17 -3.59
C VAL A 119 -3.99 -3.10 -3.28
N ARG A 120 -4.64 -1.97 -3.58
CA ARG A 120 -6.08 -1.72 -3.35
C ARG A 120 -6.53 -2.06 -1.92
N CYS A 121 -5.63 -1.86 -0.95
CA CYS A 121 -5.95 -2.07 0.45
C CYS A 121 -6.68 -0.85 1.02
N ARG A 122 -7.47 -1.08 2.06
CA ARG A 122 -8.23 -0.04 2.75
C ARG A 122 -7.83 0.05 4.21
N PHE A 123 -7.50 1.25 4.67
CA PHE A 123 -7.21 1.54 6.07
C PHE A 123 -8.33 2.39 6.66
N GLN A 124 -8.90 2.01 7.80
CA GLN A 124 -10.05 2.69 8.40
C GLN A 124 -9.96 2.72 9.91
N ASP A 125 -10.21 3.87 10.52
CA ASP A 125 -10.42 3.96 11.98
C ASP A 125 -9.26 3.39 12.82
N ASN A 126 -8.08 3.23 12.21
CA ASN A 126 -6.90 2.79 12.91
C ASN A 126 -6.38 3.93 13.78
N ARG A 127 -5.74 3.58 14.90
CA ARG A 127 -4.99 4.56 15.65
C ARG A 127 -3.85 5.13 14.80
N ARG A 128 -3.14 4.26 14.09
CA ARG A 128 -2.14 4.60 13.07
C ARG A 128 -2.27 3.64 11.88
N ASN A 129 -2.15 4.12 10.65
CA ASN A 129 -2.21 3.26 9.47
C ASN A 129 -0.88 2.53 9.27
N TRP A 130 0.24 3.17 9.56
CA TRP A 130 1.56 2.56 9.45
C TRP A 130 2.58 3.21 10.40
N GLU A 131 3.67 2.51 10.68
CA GLU A 131 4.85 2.99 11.43
C GLU A 131 6.11 2.38 10.83
N LEU A 132 7.07 3.21 10.43
CA LEU A 132 8.31 2.87 9.74
C LEU A 132 9.50 3.31 10.59
N GLY A 133 10.51 2.47 10.73
CA GLY A 133 11.57 2.82 11.67
C GLY A 133 12.85 2.02 11.67
N TYR A 134 13.03 1.03 10.80
CA TYR A 134 14.20 0.12 10.91
C TYR A 134 14.78 -0.32 9.55
N THR A 135 14.06 -0.14 8.44
CA THR A 135 14.41 -0.70 7.12
C THR A 135 14.90 0.30 6.09
N LEU A 136 15.47 -0.23 5.00
CA LEU A 136 15.72 0.52 3.76
C LEU A 136 14.52 0.48 2.79
N SER A 137 13.70 -0.58 2.79
CA SER A 137 12.66 -0.77 1.75
C SER A 137 11.36 -0.03 2.05
N GLY A 138 10.81 -0.21 3.27
CA GLY A 138 9.55 0.43 3.68
C GLY A 138 8.29 -0.13 3.02
N ILE A 139 7.34 0.74 2.67
CA ILE A 139 6.00 0.39 2.16
C ILE A 139 5.76 1.03 0.79
N VAL A 140 5.32 0.23 -0.18
CA VAL A 140 4.75 0.70 -1.46
C VAL A 140 3.26 0.36 -1.49
N ALA A 141 2.41 1.39 -1.55
CA ALA A 141 0.96 1.26 -1.50
C ALA A 141 0.32 1.69 -2.83
N VAL A 142 -0.09 0.73 -3.65
CA VAL A 142 -0.73 0.95 -4.96
C VAL A 142 -2.23 1.02 -4.79
N ASP A 143 -2.85 2.12 -5.19
CA ASP A 143 -4.31 2.37 -5.14
C ASP A 143 -4.95 2.11 -3.76
N CYS A 144 -4.18 2.20 -2.69
CA CYS A 144 -4.68 2.01 -1.33
C CYS A 144 -5.40 3.27 -0.84
N THR A 145 -6.43 3.09 -0.02
CA THR A 145 -7.16 4.20 0.61
C THR A 145 -6.84 4.29 2.09
N PHE A 146 -6.61 5.51 2.58
CA PHE A 146 -6.21 5.78 3.95
C PHE A 146 -7.26 6.65 4.64
N GLY A 147 -7.98 6.06 5.58
CA GLY A 147 -8.86 6.80 6.49
C GLY A 147 -8.06 7.66 7.47
N LEU A 148 -8.77 8.56 8.16
CA LEU A 148 -8.18 9.39 9.21
C LEU A 148 -7.61 8.52 10.33
N GLU A 149 -6.41 8.86 10.77
CA GLU A 149 -5.76 8.24 11.92
C GLU A 149 -6.25 8.92 13.20
N GLN A 150 -6.38 8.15 14.29
CA GLN A 150 -6.69 8.72 15.59
C GLN A 150 -5.47 9.44 16.21
N ASP A 151 -4.25 9.07 15.79
CA ASP A 151 -2.97 9.62 16.26
C ASP A 151 -2.04 9.92 15.06
N PRO A 152 -2.23 11.07 14.36
CA PRO A 152 -1.58 11.39 13.09
C PRO A 152 -0.12 11.88 13.20
N GLY A 153 0.63 11.38 14.18
CA GLY A 153 2.02 11.79 14.43
C GLY A 153 3.03 11.37 13.35
N PRO A 154 4.30 11.82 13.43
CA PRO A 154 5.33 11.35 12.50
C PRO A 154 5.59 9.85 12.70
N HIS A 155 5.35 9.09 11.64
CA HIS A 155 5.41 7.62 11.65
C HIS A 155 6.64 7.07 10.92
N VAL A 156 7.62 7.91 10.60
CA VAL A 156 8.87 7.48 9.96
C VAL A 156 10.04 7.88 10.82
N ARG A 157 10.87 6.91 11.19
CA ARG A 157 12.16 7.10 11.87
C ARG A 157 13.28 6.54 11.02
N ARG A 158 14.46 7.15 11.13
CA ARG A 158 15.68 6.56 10.59
C ARG A 158 16.28 5.58 11.60
N TRP A 159 17.06 4.61 11.11
CA TRP A 159 17.68 3.62 11.97
C TRP A 159 19.09 3.28 11.58
N ARG A 160 19.88 2.82 12.54
CA ARG A 160 21.28 2.46 12.32
C ARG A 160 21.60 1.16 13.06
N PRO A 161 22.04 0.10 12.36
CA PRO A 161 22.54 -1.11 13.01
C PRO A 161 23.92 -0.85 13.62
N GLY A 162 24.00 -0.56 14.92
CA GLY A 162 25.27 -0.30 15.60
C GLY A 162 25.99 0.90 14.98
N ASP A 163 27.20 0.68 14.46
CA ASP A 163 28.01 1.70 13.75
C ASP A 163 27.85 1.63 12.21
N GLY A 164 26.84 0.91 11.73
CA GLY A 164 26.51 0.81 10.31
C GLY A 164 25.95 2.12 9.71
N PRO A 165 25.59 2.11 8.42
CA PRO A 165 24.97 3.27 7.78
C PRO A 165 23.55 3.52 8.32
N TRP A 166 23.11 4.78 8.26
CA TRP A 166 21.70 5.10 8.49
C TRP A 166 20.82 4.50 7.39
N HIS A 167 19.68 3.98 7.81
CA HIS A 167 18.60 3.49 6.99
C HIS A 167 17.45 4.48 7.05
N HIS A 168 16.89 4.79 5.89
CA HIS A 168 15.84 5.79 5.72
C HIS A 168 14.63 5.09 5.08
N PRO A 169 13.74 4.51 5.88
CA PRO A 169 12.57 3.85 5.33
C PRO A 169 11.70 4.87 4.62
N SER A 170 10.98 4.39 3.61
CA SER A 170 10.07 5.22 2.82
C SER A 170 8.67 4.61 2.75
N PHE A 171 7.68 5.48 2.77
CA PHE A 171 6.33 5.16 2.38
C PHE A 171 6.08 5.80 1.02
N VAL A 172 5.61 5.03 0.05
CA VAL A 172 5.31 5.53 -1.30
C VAL A 172 3.89 5.10 -1.69
N ALA A 173 2.98 6.07 -1.83
CA ALA A 173 1.67 5.82 -2.42
C ALA A 173 1.78 5.94 -3.94
N LEU A 174 1.34 4.89 -4.65
CA LEU A 174 1.27 4.87 -6.10
C LEU A 174 -0.18 4.77 -6.55
N ARG A 175 -0.46 5.32 -7.74
CA ARG A 175 -1.79 5.41 -8.32
C ARG A 175 -1.79 5.07 -9.78
N HIS A 176 -2.78 4.30 -10.21
CA HIS A 176 -3.03 4.13 -11.63
C HIS A 176 -3.74 5.35 -12.22
N LEU A 177 -3.39 5.71 -13.46
CA LEU A 177 -4.09 6.75 -14.22
C LEU A 177 -4.83 6.11 -15.39
N VAL A 178 -6.13 6.38 -15.49
CA VAL A 178 -6.94 6.00 -16.65
C VAL A 178 -7.30 7.25 -17.44
N ILE A 179 -6.78 7.32 -18.67
CA ILE A 179 -7.03 8.43 -19.60
C ILE A 179 -7.93 7.93 -20.71
N HIS A 180 -9.03 8.64 -20.94
CA HIS A 180 -9.93 8.42 -22.06
C HIS A 180 -9.73 9.52 -23.10
N VAL A 181 -9.28 9.13 -24.28
CA VAL A 181 -8.99 10.01 -25.39
C VAL A 181 -10.14 9.95 -26.40
N GLN A 182 -10.71 11.12 -26.70
CA GLN A 182 -11.82 11.27 -27.63
C GLN A 182 -11.57 12.46 -28.59
N ASP A 183 -12.29 12.52 -29.70
CA ASP A 183 -12.32 13.68 -30.57
C ASP A 183 -13.30 14.77 -30.06
N GLU A 184 -13.37 15.90 -30.75
CA GLU A 184 -14.30 17.00 -30.43
C GLU A 184 -15.79 16.59 -30.52
N GLY A 185 -16.10 15.49 -31.20
CA GLY A 185 -17.44 14.90 -31.29
C GLY A 185 -17.71 13.81 -30.25
N ALA A 186 -16.86 13.69 -29.22
CA ALA A 186 -16.91 12.66 -28.19
C ALA A 186 -16.81 11.22 -28.72
N LYS A 187 -16.17 11.03 -29.90
CA LYS A 187 -15.86 9.69 -30.40
C LYS A 187 -14.52 9.23 -29.84
N PRO A 188 -14.41 8.00 -29.32
CA PRO A 188 -13.14 7.48 -28.80
C PRO A 188 -12.09 7.39 -29.91
N ILE A 189 -10.83 7.65 -29.55
CA ILE A 189 -9.68 7.56 -30.48
C ILE A 189 -8.83 6.35 -30.08
N GLU A 190 -8.89 5.29 -30.86
CA GLU A 190 -8.02 4.11 -30.71
C GLU A 190 -6.57 4.43 -31.10
N GLY A 191 -5.62 3.84 -30.37
CA GLY A 191 -4.19 3.93 -30.71
C GLY A 191 -3.54 5.29 -30.39
N ALA A 192 -4.26 6.22 -29.75
CA ALA A 192 -3.65 7.44 -29.23
C ALA A 192 -2.57 7.09 -28.20
N LEU A 193 -1.37 7.64 -28.38
CA LEU A 193 -0.26 7.52 -27.45
C LEU A 193 -0.43 8.55 -26.33
N VAL A 194 -0.43 8.05 -25.10
CA VAL A 194 -0.52 8.82 -23.85
C VAL A 194 0.82 8.72 -23.14
N GLU A 195 1.43 9.86 -22.83
CA GLU A 195 2.71 9.97 -22.14
C GLU A 195 2.54 10.82 -20.88
N VAL A 196 3.13 10.40 -19.77
CA VAL A 196 3.05 11.06 -18.46
C VAL A 196 4.45 11.50 -18.03
N THR A 197 4.58 12.76 -17.65
CA THR A 197 5.82 13.33 -17.09
C THR A 197 5.51 14.02 -15.76
N GLU A 198 6.37 13.82 -14.78
CA GLU A 198 6.30 14.55 -13.50
C GLU A 198 6.74 16.02 -13.73
N SER A 199 6.03 16.97 -13.13
CA SER A 199 6.14 18.40 -13.45
C SER A 199 7.43 19.05 -12.95
N SER A 200 8.03 18.56 -11.86
CA SER A 200 9.33 19.01 -11.34
C SER A 200 10.53 18.34 -12.03
N GLY A 201 10.29 17.27 -12.79
CA GLY A 201 11.31 16.49 -13.50
C GLY A 201 11.83 15.27 -12.74
N ASP A 202 11.20 14.86 -11.64
CA ASP A 202 11.54 13.63 -10.93
C ASP A 202 11.06 12.40 -11.73
N LEU A 203 11.96 11.85 -12.54
CA LEU A 203 11.68 10.67 -13.35
C LEU A 203 11.38 9.42 -12.50
N SER A 204 11.81 9.37 -11.23
CA SER A 204 11.53 8.24 -10.35
C SER A 204 10.07 8.17 -9.90
N ALA A 205 9.31 9.27 -10.09
CA ALA A 205 7.90 9.35 -9.76
C ALA A 205 6.98 8.76 -10.84
N VAL A 206 7.51 8.36 -12.00
CA VAL A 206 6.75 7.73 -13.10
C VAL A 206 7.24 6.30 -13.28
N HIS A 207 6.41 5.33 -12.88
CA HIS A 207 6.77 3.91 -12.91
C HIS A 207 6.43 3.27 -14.27
N HIS A 208 5.28 3.68 -14.83
CA HIS A 208 4.85 3.33 -16.18
C HIS A 208 4.26 4.59 -16.82
N GLY A 209 5.04 5.22 -17.70
CA GLY A 209 4.75 6.58 -18.20
C GLY A 209 4.22 6.68 -19.61
N SER A 210 4.09 5.58 -20.37
CA SER A 210 3.67 5.65 -21.77
C SER A 210 2.85 4.44 -22.19
N VAL A 211 1.71 4.68 -22.82
CA VAL A 211 0.80 3.62 -23.28
C VAL A 211 -0.08 4.08 -24.43
N GLN A 212 -0.61 3.14 -25.21
CA GLN A 212 -1.62 3.40 -26.23
C GLN A 212 -3.03 3.12 -25.71
N THR A 213 -3.99 3.86 -26.22
CA THR A 213 -5.42 3.64 -25.97
C THR A 213 -5.98 2.48 -26.78
N ASP A 214 -6.98 1.81 -26.22
CA ASP A 214 -7.72 0.73 -26.86
C ASP A 214 -8.84 1.24 -27.80
N ARG A 215 -9.68 0.33 -28.30
CA ARG A 215 -10.84 0.66 -29.16
C ARG A 215 -11.87 1.59 -28.52
N ALA A 216 -11.94 1.61 -27.19
CA ALA A 216 -12.79 2.52 -26.44
C ALA A 216 -12.08 3.85 -26.16
N GLY A 217 -10.90 4.09 -26.72
CA GLY A 217 -10.12 5.30 -26.50
C GLY A 217 -9.51 5.34 -25.09
N ARG A 218 -9.40 4.21 -24.39
CA ARG A 218 -8.98 4.18 -22.98
C ARG A 218 -7.58 3.60 -22.84
N THR A 219 -6.78 4.18 -21.95
CA THR A 219 -5.55 3.54 -21.50
C THR A 219 -5.88 2.26 -20.70
N PRO A 220 -4.94 1.30 -20.57
CA PRO A 220 -5.21 0.07 -19.84
C PRO A 220 -5.67 0.34 -18.40
N ALA A 221 -6.65 -0.46 -17.97
CA ALA A 221 -7.17 -0.42 -16.60
C ALA A 221 -6.11 -0.85 -15.58
N PRO A 222 -6.25 -0.51 -14.28
CA PRO A 222 -5.26 -0.81 -13.23
C PRO A 222 -4.78 -2.27 -13.17
N GLU A 223 -5.66 -3.23 -13.47
CA GLU A 223 -5.35 -4.66 -13.49
C GLU A 223 -4.60 -5.12 -14.74
N ALA A 224 -4.58 -4.30 -15.79
CA ALA A 224 -3.96 -4.64 -17.05
C ALA A 224 -2.45 -4.35 -17.04
N ARG A 225 -1.69 -5.22 -17.71
CA ARG A 225 -0.25 -5.04 -17.86
C ARG A 225 0.05 -3.73 -18.60
N GLY A 226 0.94 -2.92 -18.04
CA GLY A 226 1.37 -1.65 -18.66
C GLY A 226 0.40 -0.49 -18.43
N ALA A 227 -0.55 -0.63 -17.49
CA ALA A 227 -1.32 0.50 -16.99
C ALA A 227 -0.39 1.63 -16.53
N LEU A 228 -0.81 2.88 -16.75
CA LEU A 228 -0.06 4.04 -16.30
C LEU A 228 -0.02 4.04 -14.77
N LEU A 229 1.17 4.16 -14.20
CA LEU A 229 1.39 4.09 -12.75
C LEU A 229 2.36 5.21 -12.34
N VAL A 230 1.91 6.04 -11.42
CA VAL A 230 2.63 7.21 -10.94
C VAL A 230 2.63 7.27 -9.41
N THR A 231 3.57 8.03 -8.84
CA THR A 231 3.58 8.34 -7.41
C THR A 231 2.55 9.42 -7.08
N ASP A 232 1.82 9.27 -5.99
CA ASP A 232 0.87 10.27 -5.49
C ASP A 232 1.56 11.16 -4.47
N TYR A 233 2.00 10.53 -3.39
CA TYR A 233 2.86 11.15 -2.40
C TYR A 233 3.87 10.14 -1.86
N ALA A 234 4.95 10.66 -1.30
CA ALA A 234 5.95 9.87 -0.60
C ALA A 234 6.35 10.54 0.72
N TYR A 235 6.51 9.72 1.76
CA TYR A 235 7.15 10.10 3.01
C TYR A 235 8.51 9.44 3.10
N ARG A 236 9.54 10.23 3.39
CA ARG A 236 10.91 9.72 3.54
C ARG A 236 11.54 10.28 4.81
N ALA A 237 12.20 9.40 5.57
CA ALA A 237 13.12 9.83 6.61
C ALA A 237 14.30 10.57 5.97
N THR A 238 14.81 11.59 6.66
CA THR A 238 15.96 12.38 6.21
C THR A 238 17.10 12.29 7.21
N ASP A 239 18.26 12.85 6.85
CA ASP A 239 19.38 13.02 7.77
C ASP A 239 19.23 14.22 8.72
N ASP A 240 18.23 15.08 8.47
CA ASP A 240 17.91 16.23 9.32
C ASP A 240 17.27 15.74 10.62
N ALA A 241 18.05 15.72 11.69
CA ALA A 241 17.65 15.21 12.99
C ALA A 241 18.09 16.18 14.09
N PRO A 242 17.35 16.28 15.21
CA PRO A 242 17.66 17.19 16.29
C PRO A 242 19.03 16.89 16.93
N GLU A 243 19.46 15.61 16.89
CA GLU A 243 20.77 15.18 17.36
C GLU A 243 21.39 14.16 16.38
N PRO A 244 22.74 14.10 16.26
CA PRO A 244 23.41 13.21 15.30
C PRO A 244 23.07 11.73 15.42
N ASN A 245 22.71 11.26 16.63
CA ASN A 245 22.33 9.88 16.91
C ASN A 245 20.83 9.69 17.17
N SER A 246 20.01 10.72 16.96
CA SER A 246 18.57 10.59 17.12
C SER A 246 17.96 9.73 16.00
N HIS A 247 17.00 8.89 16.37
CA HIS A 247 16.12 8.17 15.45
C HIS A 247 14.98 9.05 14.92
N ASP A 248 14.65 10.11 15.65
CA ASP A 248 13.70 11.11 15.18
C ASP A 248 14.39 11.97 14.12
N CYS A 249 13.71 12.15 12.99
CA CYS A 249 14.19 12.93 11.86
C CYS A 249 13.05 13.76 11.27
N ARG A 250 13.40 14.80 10.52
CA ARG A 250 12.45 15.47 9.65
C ARG A 250 11.93 14.47 8.63
N ILE A 251 10.62 14.44 8.46
CA ILE A 251 9.96 13.68 7.40
C ILE A 251 9.77 14.63 6.24
N GLU A 252 10.30 14.26 5.08
CA GLU A 252 9.97 14.94 3.84
C GLU A 252 8.71 14.33 3.24
N SER A 253 7.72 15.18 3.00
CA SER A 253 6.51 14.86 2.25
C SER A 253 6.58 15.56 0.90
N HIS A 254 6.33 14.82 -0.16
CA HIS A 254 6.26 15.38 -1.51
C HIS A 254 4.95 14.93 -2.16
N ASP A 255 4.11 15.90 -2.53
CA ASP A 255 2.91 15.68 -3.32
C ASP A 255 3.26 15.89 -4.80
N TYR A 256 2.97 14.89 -5.63
CA TYR A 256 3.37 14.91 -7.03
C TYR A 256 2.28 15.47 -7.95
N ARG A 257 2.73 16.09 -9.05
CA ARG A 257 1.86 16.67 -10.08
C ARG A 257 2.39 16.30 -11.46
N TYR A 258 1.49 15.95 -12.37
CA TYR A 258 1.87 15.43 -13.67
C TYR A 258 1.39 16.29 -14.84
N SER A 259 2.09 16.14 -15.96
CA SER A 259 1.65 16.57 -17.28
C SER A 259 1.41 15.34 -18.15
N VAL A 260 0.23 15.28 -18.77
CA VAL A 260 -0.17 14.19 -19.67
C VAL A 260 -0.18 14.72 -21.10
N ARG A 261 0.71 14.21 -21.93
CA ARG A 261 0.77 14.50 -23.36
C ARG A 261 0.05 13.41 -24.12
N VAL A 262 -0.82 13.79 -25.05
CA VAL A 262 -1.57 12.87 -25.90
C VAL A 262 -1.29 13.18 -27.37
N THR A 263 -0.96 12.14 -28.14
CA THR A 263 -0.72 12.23 -29.58
C THR A 263 -1.49 11.14 -30.33
N ALA A 264 -2.04 11.47 -31.49
CA ALA A 264 -2.75 10.54 -32.36
C ALA A 264 -2.65 10.98 -33.82
N ASP A 265 -2.64 10.03 -34.75
CA ASP A 265 -2.54 10.28 -36.18
C ASP A 265 -3.76 11.05 -36.69
N GLY A 266 -3.53 12.14 -37.43
CA GLY A 266 -4.60 13.03 -37.90
C GLY A 266 -5.09 14.05 -36.88
N TYR A 267 -4.53 14.08 -35.66
CA TYR A 267 -4.93 15.01 -34.59
C TYR A 267 -3.80 15.94 -34.17
N GLN A 268 -4.15 17.12 -33.65
CA GLN A 268 -3.22 18.04 -33.01
C GLN A 268 -2.83 17.49 -31.62
N PRO A 269 -1.52 17.36 -31.31
CA PRO A 269 -1.07 16.99 -29.97
C PRO A 269 -1.63 17.92 -28.90
N THR A 270 -1.99 17.36 -27.75
CA THR A 270 -2.50 18.12 -26.60
C THR A 270 -1.74 17.73 -25.33
N THR A 271 -1.51 18.70 -24.45
CA THR A 271 -0.92 18.46 -23.12
C THR A 271 -1.87 18.97 -22.05
N VAL A 272 -2.16 18.12 -21.07
CA VAL A 272 -2.91 18.47 -19.87
C VAL A 272 -1.92 18.57 -18.72
N ALA A 273 -1.74 19.76 -18.16
CA ALA A 273 -0.85 20.00 -17.02
C ALA A 273 -1.61 19.95 -15.69
N GLY A 274 -0.88 19.78 -14.59
CA GLY A 274 -1.45 19.82 -13.23
C GLY A 274 -2.35 18.63 -12.91
N VAL A 275 -2.09 17.48 -13.51
CA VAL A 275 -2.82 16.23 -13.23
C VAL A 275 -2.46 15.75 -11.83
N ASP A 276 -3.48 15.72 -10.96
CA ASP A 276 -3.41 15.18 -9.61
C ASP A 276 -3.74 13.67 -9.63
N PRO A 277 -2.85 12.80 -9.11
CA PRO A 277 -3.09 11.38 -8.98
C PRO A 277 -4.00 11.00 -7.79
N ASP A 278 -4.29 11.90 -6.84
CA ASP A 278 -5.17 11.63 -5.70
C ASP A 278 -6.59 11.15 -6.10
N GLN A 279 -7.01 11.53 -7.30
CA GLN A 279 -8.31 11.24 -7.92
C GLN A 279 -8.33 9.97 -8.78
N SER A 280 -7.33 9.10 -8.66
CA SER A 280 -6.97 7.95 -9.53
C SER A 280 -7.99 6.83 -9.80
N TRP A 281 -9.25 7.04 -9.47
CA TRP A 281 -10.37 6.26 -9.99
C TRP A 281 -11.27 7.05 -10.94
N THR A 282 -10.97 8.34 -11.10
CA THR A 282 -11.69 9.26 -11.96
C THR A 282 -11.00 9.25 -13.31
N GLU A 283 -11.64 8.56 -14.25
CA GLU A 283 -11.28 8.59 -15.66
C GLU A 283 -11.15 10.05 -16.12
N ARG A 284 -9.97 10.43 -16.60
CA ARG A 284 -9.76 11.77 -17.15
C ARG A 284 -9.98 11.72 -18.65
N THR A 285 -10.90 12.54 -19.12
CA THR A 285 -11.18 12.66 -20.55
C THR A 285 -10.33 13.76 -21.18
N VAL A 286 -9.65 13.43 -22.28
CA VAL A 286 -8.86 14.35 -23.09
C VAL A 286 -9.46 14.41 -24.49
N ALA A 287 -9.89 15.61 -24.92
CA ALA A 287 -10.41 15.82 -26.27
C ALA A 287 -9.29 16.29 -27.21
N LEU A 288 -9.14 15.64 -28.37
CA LEU A 288 -8.22 16.03 -29.42
C LEU A 288 -8.94 16.71 -30.59
N ARG A 289 -8.28 17.73 -31.16
CA ARG A 289 -8.74 18.43 -32.36
C ARG A 289 -8.15 17.78 -33.61
N ARG A 290 -8.95 17.60 -34.66
CA ARG A 290 -8.45 17.16 -35.97
C ARG A 290 -7.58 18.25 -36.62
N ARG A 291 -6.57 17.83 -37.36
CA ARG A 291 -5.72 18.74 -38.16
C ARG A 291 -6.43 19.22 -39.42
#